data_AF-A0A7C5IZN6-F1
#
_entry.id   AF-A0A7C5IZN6-F1
#
_cell.length_a   1.000
_cell.length_b   1.000
_cell.length_c   1.000
_cell.angle_alpha   90.00
_cell.angle_beta   90.00
_cell.angle_gamma   90.00
#
_symmetry.space_group_name_H-M   'P 1'
#
loop_
_entity.id
_entity.type
_entity.pdbx_description
1 polymer ?
#
loop_
_entity_poly.entity_id
_entity_poly.type
_entity_poly.pdbx_seq_one_letter_code
_entity_poly.pdbx_strand_id
1 'polypeptide(L)'
;MDGAAQQVPPDLLGAVSVSGDMLLFPAGLLFSYFLWRERHRIALEFRSSWRWLFLASLVMCLGFALNVLGDFLPPAVGQSVSPAAMVVTVGKYGAFLLAIGFFFSGVRQWYPLLLSVQQEARAQASFYRKLVQEANSVFLRWDTDGRVLSINPYGEKLFGYSEAELKGRHVVGTIVRERDAQGYDL
;
A
#
# COMPACT_ATOMS: atom_id res chain seq x y z
N MET A 1 -23.31 1.82 49.31
CA MET A 1 -23.56 0.44 48.83
C MET A 1 -22.68 0.27 47.62
N ASP A 2 -21.44 -0.13 47.90
CA ASP A 2 -20.36 -0.17 46.93
C ASP A 2 -20.55 -1.34 45.98
N GLY A 3 -20.58 -1.04 44.69
CA GLY A 3 -20.62 -2.04 43.63
C GLY A 3 -19.34 -2.86 43.68
N ALA A 4 -19.43 -4.05 44.26
CA ALA A 4 -18.37 -5.05 44.23
C ALA A 4 -18.07 -5.36 42.76
N ALA A 5 -16.96 -4.81 42.25
CA ALA A 5 -16.38 -5.24 40.99
C ALA A 5 -16.09 -6.74 41.13
N GLN A 6 -16.92 -7.55 40.47
CA GLN A 6 -16.84 -9.00 40.49
C GLN A 6 -15.50 -9.40 39.88
N GLN A 7 -14.51 -9.67 40.74
CA GLN A 7 -13.19 -10.11 40.33
C GLN A 7 -13.32 -11.44 39.60
N VAL A 8 -12.99 -11.45 38.32
CA VAL A 8 -12.97 -12.66 37.49
C VAL A 8 -11.95 -13.62 38.10
N PRO A 9 -12.30 -14.90 38.33
CA PRO A 9 -11.39 -15.85 38.94
C PRO A 9 -10.11 -16.02 38.10
N PRO A 10 -8.92 -16.03 38.72
CA PRO A 10 -7.63 -16.02 38.04
C PRO A 10 -7.42 -17.23 37.10
N ASP A 11 -8.03 -18.37 37.42
CA ASP A 11 -7.96 -19.59 36.61
C ASP A 11 -8.62 -19.41 35.24
N LEU A 12 -9.64 -18.56 35.17
CA LEU A 12 -10.40 -18.26 33.96
C LEU A 12 -9.61 -17.34 33.02
N LEU A 13 -8.85 -16.40 33.58
CA LEU A 13 -7.93 -15.53 32.81
C LEU A 13 -6.76 -16.33 32.23
N GLY A 14 -6.18 -17.27 33.00
CA GLY A 14 -5.14 -18.17 32.52
C GLY A 14 -5.65 -19.07 31.38
N ALA A 15 -6.81 -19.71 31.55
CA ALA A 15 -7.41 -20.56 30.53
C ALA A 15 -7.74 -19.83 29.22
N VAL A 16 -8.21 -18.57 29.31
CA VAL A 16 -8.49 -17.73 28.13
C VAL A 16 -7.21 -17.33 27.40
N SER A 17 -6.12 -17.01 28.13
CA SER A 17 -4.81 -16.71 27.52
C SER A 17 -4.28 -17.92 26.74
N VAL A 18 -4.22 -19.09 27.40
CA VAL A 18 -3.75 -20.35 26.79
C VAL A 18 -4.57 -20.71 25.56
N SER A 19 -5.91 -20.59 25.64
CA SER A 19 -6.80 -20.88 24.52
C SER A 19 -6.62 -19.89 23.35
N GLY A 20 -6.30 -18.63 23.62
CA GLY A 20 -6.02 -17.63 22.60
C GLY A 20 -4.69 -17.87 21.90
N ASP A 21 -3.64 -18.15 22.67
CA ASP A 21 -2.29 -18.39 22.16
C ASP A 21 -2.20 -19.68 21.31
N MET A 22 -2.94 -20.73 21.69
CA MET A 22 -3.06 -21.96 20.90
C MET A 22 -3.71 -21.74 19.52
N LEU A 23 -4.57 -20.73 19.36
CA LEU A 23 -5.17 -20.39 18.06
C LEU A 23 -4.25 -19.46 17.24
N LEU A 24 -3.57 -18.53 17.90
CA LEU A 24 -2.71 -17.53 17.25
C LEU A 24 -1.45 -18.15 16.63
N PHE A 25 -0.86 -19.16 17.26
CA PHE A 25 0.33 -19.83 16.73
C PHE A 25 0.11 -20.49 15.34
N PRO A 26 -0.86 -21.41 15.16
CA PRO A 26 -1.11 -22.00 13.84
C PRO A 26 -1.62 -20.97 12.82
N ALA A 27 -2.40 -19.97 13.25
CA ALA A 27 -2.81 -18.87 12.37
C ALA A 27 -1.62 -18.05 11.87
N GLY A 28 -0.64 -17.78 12.74
CA GLY A 28 0.61 -17.10 12.40
C GLY A 28 1.46 -17.91 11.41
N LEU A 29 1.54 -19.22 11.58
CA LEU A 29 2.24 -20.11 10.64
C LEU A 29 1.56 -20.14 9.26
N LEU A 30 0.23 -20.20 9.22
CA LEU A 30 -0.54 -20.11 7.97
C LEU A 30 -0.32 -18.76 7.28
N PHE A 31 -0.28 -17.66 8.04
CA PHE A 31 0.02 -16.34 7.52
C PHE A 31 1.46 -16.25 6.97
N SER A 32 2.45 -16.76 7.71
CA SER A 32 3.84 -16.88 7.23
C SER A 32 3.92 -17.71 5.94
N TYR A 33 3.22 -18.84 5.88
CA TYR A 33 3.15 -19.67 4.68
C TYR A 33 2.53 -18.93 3.50
N PHE A 34 1.46 -18.16 3.73
CA PHE A 34 0.83 -17.34 2.70
C PHE A 34 1.79 -16.27 2.16
N LEU A 35 2.50 -15.56 3.04
CA LEU A 35 3.54 -14.60 2.64
C LEU A 35 4.65 -15.27 1.80
N TRP A 36 5.05 -16.48 2.18
CA TRP A 36 6.04 -17.26 1.44
C TRP A 36 5.52 -17.73 0.08
N ARG A 37 4.26 -18.16 -0.01
CA ARG A 37 3.62 -18.62 -1.25
C ARG A 37 3.48 -17.49 -2.25
N GLU A 38 3.08 -16.31 -1.80
CA GLU A 38 2.85 -15.15 -2.68
C GLU A 38 4.13 -14.43 -3.11
N ARG A 39 5.30 -14.84 -2.59
CA ARG A 39 6.61 -14.22 -2.88
C ARG A 39 6.95 -14.13 -4.36
N HIS A 40 6.39 -15.01 -5.19
CA HIS A 40 6.66 -15.09 -6.62
C HIS A 40 5.87 -14.06 -7.45
N ARG A 41 4.78 -13.51 -6.90
CA ARG A 41 3.98 -12.47 -7.57
C ARG A 41 4.50 -11.06 -7.37
N ILE A 42 5.60 -10.93 -6.64
CA ILE A 42 6.13 -9.66 -6.18
C ILE A 42 7.22 -9.18 -7.13
N ALA A 43 7.13 -7.90 -7.52
CA ALA A 43 8.13 -7.23 -8.32
C ALA A 43 9.53 -7.36 -7.69
N LEU A 44 10.56 -7.50 -8.53
CA LEU A 44 11.95 -7.70 -8.08
C LEU A 44 12.42 -6.61 -7.11
N GLU A 45 12.02 -5.37 -7.38
CA GLU A 45 12.29 -4.19 -6.55
C GLU A 45 11.71 -4.30 -5.13
N PHE A 46 10.61 -5.03 -4.97
CA PHE A 46 9.92 -5.21 -3.70
C PHE A 46 10.34 -6.47 -2.93
N ARG A 47 11.22 -7.29 -3.53
CA ARG A 47 11.69 -8.55 -2.93
C ARG A 47 12.44 -8.35 -1.61
N SER A 48 13.20 -7.26 -1.47
CA SER A 48 13.94 -6.99 -0.23
C SER A 48 13.00 -6.70 0.94
N SER A 49 12.03 -5.80 0.75
CA SER A 49 11.01 -5.48 1.76
C SER A 49 10.21 -6.72 2.16
N TRP A 50 9.91 -7.60 1.21
CA TRP A 50 9.18 -8.83 1.47
C TRP A 50 9.92 -9.82 2.37
N ARG A 51 11.25 -9.90 2.23
CA ARG A 51 12.08 -10.75 3.10
C ARG A 51 11.98 -10.32 4.56
N TRP A 52 11.93 -9.01 4.82
CA TRP A 52 11.81 -8.47 6.18
C TRP A 52 10.42 -8.69 6.77
N LEU A 53 9.35 -8.55 5.97
CA LEU A 53 7.99 -8.86 6.43
C LEU A 53 7.81 -10.35 6.75
N PHE A 54 8.35 -11.22 5.90
CA PHE A 54 8.37 -12.66 6.17
C PHE A 54 9.16 -12.99 7.44
N LEU A 55 10.35 -12.41 7.60
CA LEU A 55 11.17 -12.60 8.80
C LEU A 55 10.46 -12.11 10.07
N ALA A 56 9.82 -10.94 10.01
CA ALA A 56 9.02 -10.41 11.12
C ALA A 56 7.91 -11.38 11.54
N SER A 57 7.22 -11.98 10.56
CA SER A 57 6.15 -12.96 10.83
C SER A 57 6.69 -14.24 11.47
N LEU A 58 7.83 -14.75 11.02
CA LEU A 58 8.47 -15.93 11.64
C LEU A 58 8.90 -15.67 13.08
N VAL A 59 9.50 -14.50 13.34
CA VAL A 59 9.91 -14.12 14.70
C VAL A 59 8.68 -13.95 15.61
N MET A 60 7.59 -13.40 15.09
CA MET A 60 6.33 -13.32 15.83
C MET A 60 5.79 -14.72 16.18
N CYS A 61 5.83 -15.68 15.25
CA CYS A 61 5.43 -17.07 15.51
C CYS A 61 6.31 -17.72 16.61
N LEU A 62 7.61 -17.44 16.61
CA LEU A 62 8.52 -17.92 17.67
C LEU A 62 8.13 -17.34 19.04
N GLY A 63 7.76 -16.07 19.11
CA GLY A 63 7.26 -15.43 20.34
C GLY A 63 6.01 -16.12 20.88
N PHE A 64 5.05 -16.46 20.01
CA PHE A 64 3.85 -17.23 20.40
C PHE A 64 4.20 -18.66 20.84
N ALA A 65 5.11 -19.35 20.15
CA ALA A 65 5.56 -20.68 20.54
C ALA A 65 6.19 -20.68 21.95
N LEU A 66 7.02 -19.68 22.25
CA LEU A 66 7.59 -19.51 23.59
C LEU A 66 6.50 -19.23 24.64
N ASN A 67 5.45 -18.48 24.30
CA ASN A 67 4.34 -18.21 25.20
C ASN A 67 3.58 -19.51 25.54
N VAL A 68 3.20 -20.29 24.53
CA VAL A 68 2.53 -21.59 24.68
C VAL A 68 3.40 -22.55 25.48
N LEU A 69 4.72 -22.58 25.24
CA LEU A 69 5.66 -23.40 26.01
C LEU A 69 5.72 -22.97 27.49
N GLY A 70 5.63 -21.67 27.75
CA GLY A 70 5.57 -21.10 29.09
C GLY A 70 4.37 -21.58 29.90
N ASP A 71 3.24 -21.79 29.24
CA ASP A 71 1.99 -22.26 29.88
C ASP A 71 2.06 -23.74 30.33
N PHE A 72 2.96 -24.54 29.75
CA PHE A 72 3.21 -25.92 30.18
C PHE A 72 4.17 -26.03 31.37
N LEU A 73 4.81 -24.92 31.78
CA LEU A 73 5.64 -24.91 32.98
C LEU A 73 4.74 -24.76 34.23
N PRO A 74 4.95 -25.57 35.28
CA PRO A 74 4.11 -25.52 36.47
C PRO A 74 4.18 -24.14 37.14
N PRO A 75 3.04 -23.54 37.55
CA PRO A 75 3.04 -22.26 38.22
C PRO A 75 3.81 -22.36 39.54
N ALA A 76 4.84 -21.54 39.70
CA ALA A 76 5.60 -21.43 40.94
C ALA A 76 4.76 -20.69 41.99
N VAL A 77 3.78 -21.36 42.59
CA VAL A 77 2.99 -20.80 43.69
C VAL A 77 3.92 -20.66 44.90
N GLY A 78 4.30 -19.42 45.23
CA GLY A 78 5.06 -19.09 46.45
C GLY A 78 6.59 -19.23 46.39
N GLN A 79 7.19 -19.43 45.22
CA GLN A 79 8.65 -19.38 45.05
C GLN A 79 9.07 -18.30 44.04
N SER A 80 10.28 -17.76 44.21
CA SER A 80 10.90 -16.84 43.27
C SER A 80 10.84 -17.38 41.84
N VAL A 81 10.57 -16.50 40.87
CA VAL A 81 10.46 -16.83 39.45
C VAL A 81 11.57 -17.80 39.04
N SER A 82 11.21 -18.99 38.56
CA SER A 82 12.21 -19.99 38.17
C SER A 82 13.08 -19.43 37.04
N PRO A 83 14.39 -19.74 36.99
CA PRO A 83 15.26 -19.28 35.92
C PRO A 83 14.71 -19.61 34.52
N ALA A 84 14.03 -20.76 34.38
CA ALA A 84 13.39 -21.18 33.13
C ALA A 84 12.23 -20.24 32.71
N ALA A 85 11.32 -19.88 33.63
CA ALA A 85 10.22 -18.98 33.32
C ALA A 85 10.72 -17.56 32.95
N MET A 86 11.80 -17.11 33.59
CA MET A 86 12.45 -15.84 33.26
C MET A 86 13.03 -15.84 31.83
N VAL A 87 13.72 -16.91 31.44
CA VAL A 87 14.29 -17.07 30.10
C VAL A 87 13.19 -17.06 29.02
N VAL A 88 12.09 -17.78 29.24
CA VAL A 88 10.95 -17.82 28.30
C VAL A 88 10.30 -16.43 28.16
N THR A 89 10.09 -15.74 29.27
CA THR A 89 9.50 -14.40 29.30
C THR A 89 10.37 -13.39 28.56
N VAL A 90 11.67 -13.36 28.85
CA VAL A 90 12.64 -12.47 28.17
C VAL A 90 12.71 -12.79 26.67
N GLY A 91 12.74 -14.08 26.31
CA GLY A 91 12.76 -14.53 24.92
C GLY A 91 11.54 -14.09 24.12
N LYS A 92 10.34 -14.18 24.71
CA LYS A 92 9.07 -13.74 24.09
C LYS A 92 9.12 -12.27 23.72
N TYR A 93 9.41 -11.40 24.69
CA TYR A 93 9.43 -9.95 24.44
C TYR A 93 10.56 -9.56 23.49
N GLY A 94 11.72 -10.25 23.56
CA GLY A 94 12.80 -10.09 22.59
C GLY A 94 12.35 -10.41 21.16
N ALA A 95 11.61 -11.50 20.96
CA ALA A 95 11.04 -11.85 19.66
C ALA A 95 10.06 -10.77 19.16
N PHE A 96 9.15 -10.28 19.99
CA PHE A 96 8.23 -9.20 19.59
C PHE A 96 8.97 -7.92 19.17
N LEU A 97 10.00 -7.51 19.91
CA LEU A 97 10.79 -6.33 19.56
C LEU A 97 11.55 -6.50 18.24
N LEU A 98 12.11 -7.68 17.99
CA LEU A 98 12.77 -8.00 16.72
C LEU A 98 11.78 -8.02 15.56
N ALA A 99 10.58 -8.59 15.75
CA ALA A 99 9.53 -8.59 14.74
C ALA A 99 9.11 -7.16 14.36
N ILE A 100 8.95 -6.28 15.34
CA ILE A 100 8.67 -4.85 15.11
C ILE A 100 9.82 -4.21 14.31
N GLY A 101 11.08 -4.44 14.70
CA GLY A 101 12.24 -3.90 13.98
C GLY A 101 12.30 -4.36 12.52
N PHE A 102 12.04 -5.64 12.26
CA PHE A 102 11.99 -6.18 10.89
C PHE A 102 10.82 -5.63 10.10
N PHE A 103 9.64 -5.48 10.71
CA PHE A 103 8.51 -4.83 10.06
C PHE A 103 8.84 -3.40 9.63
N PHE A 104 9.37 -2.58 10.54
CA PHE A 104 9.77 -1.20 10.23
C PHE A 104 10.90 -1.14 9.19
N SER A 105 11.85 -2.08 9.21
CA SER A 105 12.90 -2.17 8.17
C SER A 105 12.31 -2.45 6.79
N GLY A 106 11.35 -3.38 6.70
CA GLY A 106 10.62 -3.66 5.46
C GLY A 106 9.82 -2.46 4.95
N VAL A 107 9.10 -1.77 5.84
CA VAL A 107 8.36 -0.54 5.52
C VAL A 107 9.29 0.57 5.05
N ARG A 108 10.41 0.78 5.74
CA ARG A 108 11.42 1.79 5.38
C ARG A 108 12.00 1.54 3.99
N GLN A 109 12.24 0.28 3.62
CA GLN A 109 12.72 -0.08 2.28
C GLN A 109 11.67 0.15 1.19
N TRP A 110 10.38 0.05 1.52
CA TRP A 110 9.30 0.26 0.55
C TRP A 110 9.04 1.74 0.24
N TYR A 111 9.13 2.60 1.26
CA TYR A 111 8.83 4.02 1.15
C TYR A 111 9.43 4.73 -0.10
N PRO A 112 10.72 4.57 -0.43
CA PRO A 112 11.30 5.22 -1.62
C PRO A 112 10.70 4.71 -2.94
N LEU A 113 10.33 3.43 -3.02
CA LEU A 113 9.73 2.84 -4.22
C LEU A 113 8.32 3.40 -4.48
N LEU A 114 7.53 3.57 -3.42
CA LEU A 114 6.20 4.18 -3.56
C LEU A 114 6.32 5.62 -4.07
N LEU A 115 7.31 6.36 -3.59
CA LEU A 115 7.59 7.71 -4.03
C LEU A 115 8.08 7.76 -5.48
N SER A 116 8.94 6.83 -5.92
CA SER A 116 9.46 6.84 -7.30
C SER A 116 8.34 6.61 -8.32
N VAL A 117 7.44 5.65 -8.08
CA VAL A 117 6.27 5.41 -8.96
C VAL A 117 5.38 6.65 -9.08
N GLN A 118 5.15 7.37 -7.97
CA GLN A 118 4.40 8.62 -7.97
C GLN A 118 5.12 9.74 -8.73
N GLN A 119 6.45 9.84 -8.56
CA GLN A 119 7.26 10.84 -9.24
C GLN A 119 7.34 10.60 -10.74
N GLU A 120 7.53 9.35 -11.17
CA GLU A 120 7.57 8.96 -12.58
C GLU A 120 6.24 9.29 -13.28
N ALA A 121 5.11 8.97 -12.66
CA ALA A 121 3.80 9.30 -13.19
C ALA A 121 3.60 10.82 -13.34
N ARG A 122 4.02 11.60 -12.34
CA ARG A 122 3.95 13.07 -12.39
C ARG A 122 4.90 13.66 -13.44
N ALA A 123 6.12 13.14 -13.52
CA ALA A 123 7.12 13.57 -14.49
C ALA A 123 6.63 13.32 -15.91
N GLN A 124 6.12 12.12 -16.21
CA GLN A 124 5.54 11.79 -17.51
C GLN A 124 4.36 12.71 -17.87
N ALA A 125 3.42 12.93 -16.94
CA ALA A 125 2.29 13.81 -17.18
C ALA A 125 2.72 15.26 -17.50
N SER A 126 3.75 15.75 -16.79
CA SER A 126 4.31 17.09 -17.01
C SER A 126 5.05 17.19 -18.35
N PHE A 127 5.83 16.15 -18.70
CA PHE A 127 6.58 16.08 -19.94
C PHE A 127 5.66 16.01 -21.15
N TYR A 128 4.62 15.16 -21.08
CA TYR A 128 3.59 15.10 -22.11
C TYR A 128 2.91 16.46 -22.32
N ARG A 129 2.52 17.14 -21.23
CA ARG A 129 1.90 18.48 -21.32
C ARG A 129 2.84 19.47 -22.00
N LYS A 130 4.13 19.48 -21.65
CA LYS A 130 5.13 20.33 -22.29
C LYS A 130 5.27 20.02 -23.78
N LEU A 131 5.42 18.74 -24.14
CA LEU A 131 5.50 18.33 -25.55
C LEU A 131 4.29 18.80 -26.36
N VAL A 132 3.07 18.64 -25.83
CA VAL A 132 1.85 19.09 -26.50
C VAL A 132 1.80 20.63 -26.62
N GLN A 133 2.21 21.36 -25.58
CA GLN A 133 2.16 22.83 -25.57
C GLN A 133 3.27 23.49 -26.41
N GLU A 134 4.45 22.87 -26.50
CA GLU A 134 5.62 23.41 -27.18
C GLU A 134 5.80 22.86 -28.61
N ALA A 135 5.06 21.81 -29.00
CA ALA A 135 5.15 21.28 -30.36
C ALA A 135 4.70 22.30 -31.39
N ASN A 136 5.50 22.44 -32.46
CA ASN A 136 5.15 23.17 -33.69
C ASN A 136 4.13 22.38 -34.56
N SER A 137 3.14 21.77 -33.92
CA SER A 137 2.07 21.01 -34.56
C SER A 137 0.76 21.27 -33.82
N VAL A 138 -0.36 21.23 -34.54
CA VAL A 138 -1.68 21.44 -33.94
C VAL A 138 -2.09 20.20 -33.17
N PHE A 139 -2.28 20.34 -31.86
CA PHE A 139 -2.96 19.34 -31.04
C PHE A 139 -4.34 19.86 -30.68
N LEU A 140 -5.37 19.25 -31.28
CA LEU A 140 -6.77 19.59 -31.06
C LEU A 140 -7.50 18.35 -30.55
N ARG A 141 -8.27 18.51 -29.48
CA ARG A 141 -9.13 17.47 -28.92
C ARG A 141 -10.57 17.94 -28.99
N TRP A 142 -11.47 17.08 -29.43
CA TRP A 142 -12.92 17.32 -29.43
C TRP A 142 -13.68 16.12 -28.85
N ASP A 143 -14.94 16.31 -28.48
CA ASP A 143 -15.82 15.26 -27.94
C ASP A 143 -16.52 14.44 -29.06
N THR A 144 -17.36 13.49 -28.68
CA THR A 144 -18.09 12.66 -29.66
C THR A 144 -19.05 13.45 -30.54
N ASP A 145 -19.48 14.63 -30.11
CA ASP A 145 -20.38 15.54 -30.83
C ASP A 145 -19.60 16.59 -31.64
N GLY A 146 -18.28 16.42 -31.79
CA GLY A 146 -17.43 17.31 -32.58
C GLY A 146 -17.12 18.65 -31.92
N ARG A 147 -17.41 18.83 -30.62
CA ARG A 147 -17.12 20.08 -29.90
C ARG A 147 -15.71 20.10 -29.34
N VAL A 148 -14.98 21.20 -29.55
CA VAL A 148 -13.60 21.34 -29.10
C VAL A 148 -13.51 21.30 -27.58
N LEU A 149 -12.64 20.43 -27.07
CA LEU A 149 -12.33 20.26 -25.65
C LEU A 149 -11.07 21.02 -25.24
N SER A 150 -10.04 21.00 -26.11
CA SER A 150 -8.76 21.70 -25.88
C SER A 150 -7.99 21.84 -27.18
N ILE A 151 -7.20 22.91 -27.30
CA ILE A 151 -6.23 23.12 -28.38
C ILE A 151 -4.89 23.58 -27.78
N ASN A 152 -3.77 23.23 -28.39
CA ASN A 152 -2.46 23.73 -27.94
C ASN A 152 -2.16 25.16 -28.45
N PRO A 153 -1.21 25.89 -27.82
CA PRO A 153 -0.90 27.28 -28.19
C PRO A 153 -0.44 27.47 -29.64
N TYR A 154 0.18 26.45 -30.24
CA TYR A 154 0.53 26.50 -31.67
C TYR A 154 -0.73 26.51 -32.55
N GLY A 155 -1.72 25.67 -32.25
CA GLY A 155 -3.02 25.68 -32.92
C GLY A 155 -3.78 26.99 -32.75
N GLU A 156 -3.73 27.60 -31.56
CA GLU A 156 -4.31 28.93 -31.33
C GLU A 156 -3.71 29.99 -32.27
N LYS A 157 -2.37 30.00 -32.37
CA LYS A 157 -1.64 30.93 -33.26
C LYS A 157 -1.92 30.66 -34.74
N LEU A 158 -2.01 29.40 -35.14
CA LEU A 158 -2.23 29.02 -36.54
C LEU A 158 -3.65 29.37 -37.02
N PHE A 159 -4.66 29.09 -36.20
CA PHE A 159 -6.07 29.35 -36.56
C PHE A 159 -6.55 30.75 -36.15
N GLY A 160 -5.81 31.47 -35.31
CA GLY A 160 -6.15 32.82 -34.88
C GLY A 160 -7.27 32.89 -33.82
N TYR A 161 -7.57 31.77 -33.16
CA TYR A 161 -8.56 31.69 -32.08
C TYR A 161 -7.91 31.22 -30.78
N SER A 162 -8.33 31.76 -29.65
CA SER A 162 -7.92 31.24 -28.33
C SER A 162 -8.66 29.95 -27.98
N GLU A 163 -8.09 29.12 -27.10
CA GLU A 163 -8.74 27.92 -26.56
C GLU A 163 -10.08 28.28 -25.92
N ALA A 164 -10.17 29.41 -25.22
CA ALA A 164 -11.41 29.88 -24.59
C ALA A 164 -12.52 30.18 -25.61
N GLU A 165 -12.17 30.65 -26.80
CA GLU A 165 -13.14 30.93 -27.87
C GLU A 165 -13.57 29.66 -28.60
N LEU A 166 -12.66 28.68 -28.73
CA LEU A 166 -12.94 27.42 -29.42
C LEU A 166 -13.67 26.42 -28.52
N LYS A 167 -13.40 26.41 -27.21
CA LYS A 167 -13.93 25.42 -26.27
C LYS A 167 -15.47 25.38 -26.30
N GLY A 168 -16.02 24.19 -26.54
CA GLY A 168 -17.46 23.94 -26.66
C GLY A 168 -18.08 24.26 -28.02
N ARG A 169 -17.34 24.87 -28.95
CA ARG A 169 -17.76 25.10 -30.34
C ARG A 169 -17.49 23.88 -31.21
N HIS A 170 -18.28 23.70 -32.25
CA HIS A 170 -18.11 22.61 -33.19
C HIS A 170 -16.87 22.83 -34.07
N VAL A 171 -16.09 21.77 -34.29
CA VAL A 171 -14.80 21.85 -35.00
C VAL A 171 -15.01 22.18 -36.49
N VAL A 172 -16.03 21.56 -37.09
CA VAL A 172 -16.53 21.87 -38.44
C VAL A 172 -17.42 23.11 -38.34
N GLY A 173 -17.23 24.05 -39.25
CA GLY A 173 -17.84 25.38 -39.25
C GLY A 173 -16.98 26.45 -38.58
N THR A 174 -16.14 26.09 -37.60
CA THR A 174 -15.26 27.06 -36.89
C THR A 174 -13.82 27.03 -37.40
N ILE A 175 -13.18 25.85 -37.38
CA ILE A 175 -11.77 25.67 -37.76
C ILE A 175 -11.68 25.05 -39.16
N VAL A 176 -12.44 23.98 -39.39
CA VAL A 176 -12.60 23.35 -40.70
C VAL A 176 -13.83 23.95 -41.35
N ARG A 177 -13.71 24.45 -42.58
CA ARG A 177 -14.87 24.97 -43.32
C ARG A 177 -15.87 23.83 -43.55
N GLU A 178 -17.17 24.14 -43.54
CA GLU A 178 -18.22 23.14 -43.84
C GLU A 178 -18.11 22.62 -45.29
N ARG A 179 -17.54 23.43 -46.19
CA ARG A 179 -17.34 23.08 -47.60
C ARG A 179 -15.87 23.03 -47.96
N ASP A 180 -15.51 22.06 -48.81
CA ASP A 180 -14.18 21.99 -49.42
C ASP A 180 -13.94 23.13 -50.44
N ALA A 181 -12.73 23.20 -51.01
CA ALA A 181 -12.38 24.22 -52.00
C ALA A 181 -13.20 24.12 -53.30
N GLN A 182 -13.93 23.03 -53.49
CA GLN A 182 -14.75 22.70 -54.65
C GLN A 182 -16.27 22.86 -54.37
N GLY A 183 -16.66 23.21 -53.14
CA GLY A 183 -18.04 23.51 -52.75
C GLY A 183 -18.87 22.33 -52.25
N TYR A 184 -18.27 21.15 -52.04
CA TYR A 184 -18.94 19.98 -51.46
C TYR A 184 -18.90 20.03 -49.93
N ASP A 185 -19.98 19.60 -49.28
CA ASP A 185 -20.00 19.41 -47.81
C ASP A 185 -19.00 18.32 -47.40
N LEU A 186 -18.25 18.58 -46.33
CA LEU A 186 -17.29 17.65 -45.71
C LEU A 186 -17.95 16.70 -44.71
#